data_AF-A0A6P4E064-F1
#
_entry.id   AF-A0A6P4E064-F1
#
_cell.length_a   1.000
_cell.length_b   1.000
_cell.length_c   1.000
_cell.angle_alpha   90.00
_cell.angle_beta   90.00
_cell.angle_gamma   90.00
#
_symmetry.space_group_name_H-M   'P 1'
#
loop_
_entity.id
_entity.type
_entity.pdbx_description
1 polymer ?
#
loop_
_entity_poly.entity_id
_entity_poly.type
_entity_poly.pdbx_seq_one_letter_code
_entity_poly.pdbx_strand_id
1 'polypeptide(L)'
;EIQNKLNIAHKTIRHYFNTSLPLEKFDVIAIPDLPSVRYVSTWGMLIVRESELLKKGTFAISRELIYQWIGIWITPEWWTDAIVNKALISFIASEIVIEINGGIEFNGKYPMTILYSLYYELSKRYPHSRVIGLKHESTTFKVELIIRMLKLTLGDHTFKIGIQRLICNFKFKTYKGSDLWNVISKQAVEDKTLDSELSILNIAESWLKQSRLPLITITRDYNSGTAIIQQKVYLRERPHDVPEQDKMLWWIPIALVRQETLNFSNYSPYIWINKTKQTQISNMPSETKFIIANQEEIGPFPVNYDEKNWDMLQNYLRTEARRELVPVYT
;
A
#
# COMPACT_ATOMS: atom_id res chain seq x y z
N GLU A 1 16.67 11.47 25.43
CA GLU A 1 15.49 10.84 24.79
C GLU A 1 15.50 11.00 23.26
N ILE A 2 15.46 12.23 22.73
CA ILE A 2 15.45 12.53 21.28
C ILE A 2 16.58 11.84 20.51
N GLN A 3 17.82 11.95 21.00
CA GLN A 3 18.97 11.32 20.33
C GLN A 3 18.85 9.79 20.27
N ASN A 4 18.31 9.16 21.32
CA ASN A 4 18.07 7.71 21.32
C ASN A 4 17.03 7.32 20.26
N LYS A 5 15.94 8.09 20.16
CA LYS A 5 14.91 7.90 19.13
C LYS A 5 15.48 8.00 17.71
N LEU A 6 16.32 9.00 17.44
CA LEU A 6 17.01 9.16 16.16
C LEU A 6 17.95 7.97 15.86
N ASN A 7 18.74 7.54 16.85
CA ASN A 7 19.66 6.43 16.70
C ASN A 7 18.94 5.10 16.42
N ILE A 8 17.84 4.82 17.13
CA ILE A 8 17.02 3.64 16.90
C ILE A 8 16.45 3.66 15.48
N ALA A 9 15.80 4.75 15.09
CA ALA A 9 15.23 4.88 13.75
C ALA A 9 16.29 4.71 12.65
N HIS A 10 17.42 5.41 12.76
CA HIS A 10 18.53 5.30 11.82
C HIS A 10 19.11 3.87 11.74
N LYS A 11 19.28 3.20 12.88
CA LYS A 11 19.76 1.81 12.93
C LYS A 11 18.81 0.85 12.23
N THR A 12 17.50 0.96 12.49
CA THR A 12 16.47 0.13 11.85
C THR A 12 16.42 0.39 10.35
N ILE A 13 16.47 1.64 9.91
CA ILE A 13 16.50 2.00 8.48
C ILE A 13 17.74 1.43 7.78
N ARG A 14 18.92 1.57 8.40
CA ARG A 14 20.17 1.00 7.87
C ARG A 14 20.08 -0.53 7.73
N HIS A 15 19.47 -1.20 8.70
CA HIS A 15 19.24 -2.65 8.64
C HIS A 15 18.24 -3.02 7.54
N TYR A 16 17.17 -2.23 7.38
CA TYR A 16 16.18 -2.43 6.34
C TYR A 16 16.79 -2.35 4.92
N PHE A 17 17.56 -1.29 4.65
CA PHE A 17 18.20 -1.09 3.34
C PHE A 17 19.48 -1.89 3.13
N ASN A 18 20.00 -2.55 4.16
CA ASN A 18 21.27 -3.29 4.14
C ASN A 18 22.41 -2.49 3.47
N THR A 19 22.40 -1.16 3.63
CA THR A 19 23.31 -0.25 2.94
C THR A 19 23.62 0.93 3.85
N SER A 20 24.90 1.23 4.02
CA SER A 20 25.35 2.39 4.79
C SER A 20 25.47 3.60 3.87
N LEU A 21 25.03 4.77 4.35
CA LEU A 21 25.25 6.03 3.65
C LEU A 21 26.75 6.39 3.66
N PRO A 22 27.27 7.00 2.59
CA PRO A 22 28.65 7.48 2.52
C PRO A 22 28.78 8.82 3.28
N LEU A 23 28.46 8.80 4.57
CA LEU A 23 28.44 9.95 5.46
C LEU A 23 29.20 9.66 6.75
N GLU A 24 30.10 10.56 7.15
CA GLU A 24 30.80 10.47 8.43
C GLU A 24 29.88 10.80 9.61
N LYS A 25 28.97 11.76 9.41
CA LYS A 25 28.00 12.21 10.41
C LYS A 25 26.67 12.62 9.77
N PHE A 26 25.65 12.71 10.62
CA PHE A 26 24.33 13.22 10.28
C PHE A 26 23.87 14.18 11.37
N ASP A 27 23.69 15.45 11.02
CA ASP A 27 23.35 16.52 11.98
C ASP A 27 21.83 16.75 12.02
N VAL A 28 21.28 16.95 13.22
CA VAL A 28 19.86 17.32 13.40
C VAL A 28 19.78 18.68 14.09
N ILE A 29 19.22 19.66 13.38
CA ILE A 29 19.10 21.05 13.86
C ILE A 29 17.64 21.35 14.17
N ALA A 30 17.36 21.62 15.44
CA ALA A 30 16.04 22.07 15.88
C ALA A 30 15.95 23.60 15.80
N ILE A 31 14.97 24.12 15.05
CA ILE A 31 14.68 25.56 14.93
C ILE A 31 13.33 25.84 15.63
N PRO A 32 13.28 26.74 16.62
CA PRO A 32 12.05 27.01 17.39
C PRO A 32 10.85 27.41 16.53
N ASP A 33 11.03 28.32 15.58
CA ASP A 33 9.96 28.81 14.70
C ASP A 33 10.34 28.72 13.22
N LEU A 34 10.23 27.52 12.66
CA LEU A 34 10.40 27.29 11.22
C LEU A 34 9.07 27.63 10.51
N PRO A 35 8.95 28.74 9.74
CA PRO A 35 7.64 29.33 9.42
C PRO A 35 6.79 28.50 8.46
N SER A 36 7.40 27.97 7.40
CA SER A 36 6.69 27.41 6.24
C SER A 36 6.77 25.88 6.11
N VAL A 37 7.73 25.23 6.79
CA VAL A 37 7.94 23.78 6.68
C VAL A 37 8.16 23.19 8.07
N ARG A 38 7.75 21.93 8.27
CA ARG A 38 7.97 21.19 9.52
C ARG A 38 9.34 20.51 9.58
N TYR A 39 9.82 20.06 8.43
CA TYR A 39 11.06 19.32 8.24
C TYR A 39 11.70 19.72 6.92
N VAL A 40 13.02 19.88 6.90
CA VAL A 40 13.79 20.07 5.67
C VAL A 40 14.93 19.05 5.70
N SER A 41 14.79 18.03 4.86
CA SER A 41 15.79 16.97 4.70
C SER A 41 16.81 17.40 3.66
N THR A 42 18.07 17.54 4.08
CA THR A 42 19.24 17.81 3.21
C THR A 42 20.28 16.72 3.40
N TRP A 43 21.22 16.58 2.47
CA TRP A 43 22.23 15.53 2.55
C TRP A 43 23.08 15.69 3.81
N GLY A 44 23.02 14.72 4.73
CA GLY A 44 23.80 14.75 5.98
C GLY A 44 23.24 15.68 7.06
N MET A 45 22.11 16.35 6.84
CA MET A 45 21.52 17.27 7.80
C MET A 45 19.98 17.31 7.73
N LEU A 46 19.33 17.19 8.88
CA LEU A 46 17.88 17.38 9.04
C LEU A 46 17.60 18.64 9.85
N ILE A 47 16.92 19.60 9.23
CA ILE A 47 16.39 20.77 9.92
C ILE A 47 14.94 20.47 10.30
N VAL A 48 14.59 20.62 11.57
CA VAL A 48 13.29 20.27 12.11
C VAL A 48 12.76 21.39 12.99
N ARG A 49 11.45 21.65 12.93
CA ARG A 49 10.81 22.55 13.90
C ARG A 49 10.89 21.92 15.30
N GLU A 50 11.31 22.68 16.30
CA GLU A 50 11.51 22.16 17.67
C GLU A 50 10.29 21.37 18.20
N SER A 51 9.08 21.90 18.02
CA SER A 51 7.83 21.25 18.43
C SER A 51 7.60 19.88 17.80
N GLU A 52 8.13 19.64 16.61
CA GLU A 52 8.01 18.37 15.88
C GLU A 52 8.98 17.31 16.42
N LEU A 53 10.15 17.74 16.91
CA LEU A 53 11.15 16.85 17.50
C LEU A 53 10.73 16.35 18.89
N LEU A 54 9.97 17.16 19.62
CA LEU A 54 9.41 16.86 20.95
C LEU A 54 8.23 15.87 20.90
N LYS A 55 7.67 15.58 19.73
CA LYS A 55 6.60 14.59 19.59
C LYS A 55 7.11 13.19 19.90
N LYS A 56 6.30 12.38 20.58
CA LYS A 56 6.62 10.98 20.90
C LYS A 56 6.72 10.08 19.66
N GLY A 57 5.87 10.33 18.65
CA GLY A 57 5.79 9.51 17.43
C GLY A 57 7.07 9.52 16.60
N THR A 58 7.46 8.37 16.04
CA THR A 58 8.74 8.19 15.33
C THR A 58 8.56 8.28 13.82
N PHE A 59 7.33 8.12 13.31
CA PHE A 59 7.00 8.12 11.89
C PHE A 59 7.61 9.29 11.11
N ALA A 60 7.37 10.53 11.56
CA ALA A 60 7.85 11.68 10.83
C ALA A 60 9.38 11.73 10.78
N ILE A 61 10.06 11.43 11.89
CA ILE A 61 11.52 11.36 11.93
C ILE A 61 12.04 10.24 11.03
N SER A 62 11.46 9.04 11.10
CA SER A 62 11.83 7.92 10.23
C SER A 62 11.69 8.29 8.76
N ARG A 63 10.59 8.95 8.39
CA ARG A 63 10.34 9.42 7.03
C ARG A 63 11.43 10.38 6.55
N GLU A 64 11.79 11.38 7.37
CA GLU A 64 12.85 12.33 7.08
C GLU A 64 14.25 11.69 7.02
N LEU A 65 14.52 10.67 7.84
CA LEU A 65 15.77 9.91 7.76
C LEU A 65 15.85 9.03 6.50
N ILE A 66 14.74 8.42 6.07
CA ILE A 66 14.68 7.62 4.85
C ILE A 66 14.99 8.48 3.61
N TYR A 67 14.64 9.78 3.62
CA TYR A 67 14.98 10.71 2.53
C TYR A 67 16.46 10.73 2.17
N GLN A 68 17.35 10.43 3.13
CA GLN A 68 18.79 10.33 2.88
C GLN A 68 19.13 9.20 1.92
N TRP A 69 18.48 8.03 2.03
CA TRP A 69 18.66 6.92 1.10
C TRP A 69 17.86 7.13 -0.19
N ILE A 70 16.57 7.45 -0.07
CA ILE A 70 15.64 7.56 -1.20
C ILE A 70 15.08 8.98 -1.23
N GLY A 71 15.41 9.74 -2.27
CA GLY A 71 15.05 11.15 -2.42
C GLY A 71 16.28 12.07 -2.52
N ILE A 72 17.37 11.72 -1.84
CA ILE A 72 18.63 12.47 -1.86
C ILE A 72 19.76 11.62 -2.49
N TRP A 73 20.08 10.44 -1.96
CA TRP A 73 21.16 9.61 -2.52
C TRP A 73 20.80 8.96 -3.86
N ILE A 74 19.58 8.43 -3.95
CA ILE A 74 18.92 8.14 -5.23
C ILE A 74 17.80 9.17 -5.40
N THR A 75 17.83 9.96 -6.46
CA THR A 75 16.90 11.10 -6.61
C THR A 75 15.86 10.81 -7.70
N PRO A 76 14.58 11.16 -7.52
CA PRO A 76 13.62 11.07 -8.62
C PRO A 76 14.06 11.93 -9.81
N GLU A 77 13.97 11.40 -11.03
CA GLU A 77 14.42 12.12 -12.23
C GLU A 77 13.58 13.39 -12.49
N TRP A 78 12.27 13.31 -12.26
CA TRP A 78 11.37 14.45 -12.45
C TRP A 78 10.30 14.56 -11.36
N TRP A 79 9.63 15.71 -11.31
CA TRP A 79 8.56 15.99 -10.34
C TRP A 79 7.36 15.06 -10.46
N THR A 80 7.15 14.45 -11.63
CA THR A 80 6.14 13.41 -11.84
C THR A 80 6.43 12.15 -11.03
N ASP A 81 7.71 11.81 -10.83
CA ASP A 81 8.16 10.64 -10.08
C ASP A 81 8.24 10.92 -8.57
N ALA A 82 8.23 12.20 -8.17
CA ALA A 82 8.27 12.61 -6.77
C ALA A 82 7.07 12.07 -5.96
N ILE A 83 5.91 11.87 -6.58
CA ILE A 83 4.73 11.27 -5.92
C ILE A 83 5.01 9.82 -5.54
N VAL A 84 5.59 9.04 -6.46
CA VAL A 84 5.96 7.63 -6.22
C VAL A 84 7.04 7.55 -5.15
N ASN A 85 8.05 8.43 -5.22
CA ASN A 85 9.08 8.53 -4.21
C ASN A 85 8.51 8.83 -2.82
N LYS A 86 7.69 9.87 -2.69
CA LYS A 86 7.07 10.25 -1.41
C LYS A 86 6.21 9.13 -0.82
N ALA A 87 5.46 8.43 -1.67
CA ALA A 87 4.64 7.28 -1.26
C ALA A 87 5.51 6.11 -0.77
N LEU A 88 6.59 5.79 -1.48
CA LEU A 88 7.54 4.76 -1.09
C LEU A 88 8.19 5.06 0.27
N ILE A 89 8.66 6.29 0.47
CA ILE A 89 9.26 6.73 1.74
C ILE A 89 8.24 6.66 2.88
N SER A 90 7.00 7.10 2.64
CA SER A 90 5.93 7.06 3.65
C SER A 90 5.58 5.62 4.02
N PHE A 91 5.45 4.74 3.04
CA PHE A 91 5.24 3.31 3.25
C PHE A 91 6.36 2.68 4.10
N ILE A 92 7.61 2.88 3.70
CA ILE A 92 8.77 2.32 4.43
C ILE A 92 8.84 2.92 5.84
N ALA A 93 8.54 4.21 6.02
CA ALA A 93 8.50 4.83 7.34
C ALA A 93 7.46 4.16 8.25
N SER A 94 6.28 3.81 7.71
CA SER A 94 5.26 3.04 8.43
C SER A 94 5.77 1.67 8.85
N GLU A 95 6.45 0.94 7.95
CA GLU A 95 7.05 -0.37 8.26
C GLU A 95 8.12 -0.27 9.36
N ILE A 96 9.00 0.73 9.27
CA ILE A 96 10.07 0.97 10.25
C ILE A 96 9.48 1.28 11.63
N VAL A 97 8.40 2.05 11.69
CA VAL A 97 7.71 2.34 12.95
C VAL A 97 7.10 1.08 13.55
N ILE A 98 6.46 0.25 12.71
CA ILE A 98 5.91 -1.04 13.13
C ILE A 98 7.02 -1.94 13.69
N GLU A 99 8.19 -1.97 13.05
CA GLU A 99 9.36 -2.73 13.55
C GLU A 99 9.91 -2.17 14.87
N ILE A 100 9.94 -0.84 15.05
CA ILE A 100 10.52 -0.20 16.25
C ILE A 100 9.65 -0.39 17.49
N ASN A 101 8.33 -0.23 17.36
CA ASN A 101 7.44 -0.18 18.53
C ASN A 101 6.09 -0.89 18.33
N GLY A 102 5.94 -1.72 17.31
CA GLY A 102 4.68 -2.40 17.02
C GLY A 102 3.60 -1.47 16.45
N GLY A 103 3.96 -0.26 16.00
CA GLY A 103 3.01 0.68 15.41
C GLY A 103 2.11 1.36 16.45
N ILE A 104 2.55 1.46 17.70
CA ILE A 104 1.79 2.09 18.80
C ILE A 104 1.28 3.48 18.41
N GLU A 105 2.07 4.26 17.69
CA GLU A 105 1.67 5.61 17.27
C GLU A 105 0.52 5.63 16.27
N PHE A 106 0.31 4.55 15.52
CA PHE A 106 -0.83 4.39 14.64
C PHE A 106 -2.10 3.96 15.38
N ASN A 107 -1.97 3.41 16.60
CA ASN A 107 -3.09 2.97 17.44
C ASN A 107 -4.08 2.07 16.67
N GLY A 108 -3.55 1.13 15.87
CA GLY A 108 -4.34 0.23 15.03
C GLY A 108 -5.11 0.89 13.87
N LYS A 109 -4.83 2.17 13.56
CA LYS A 109 -5.56 2.92 12.53
C LYS A 109 -4.89 2.94 11.16
N TYR A 110 -3.64 2.49 11.06
CA TYR A 110 -2.93 2.35 9.79
C TYR A 110 -3.14 0.92 9.26
N PRO A 111 -3.48 0.73 7.97
CA PRO A 111 -3.68 1.76 6.93
C PRO A 111 -5.13 2.31 6.83
N MET A 112 -6.05 1.83 7.67
CA MET A 112 -7.50 2.06 7.53
C MET A 112 -7.93 3.52 7.43
N THR A 113 -7.31 4.43 8.21
CA THR A 113 -7.65 5.87 8.13
C THR A 113 -7.35 6.43 6.74
N ILE A 114 -6.24 6.01 6.14
CA ILE A 114 -5.85 6.41 4.79
C ILE A 114 -6.84 5.82 3.78
N LEU A 115 -7.09 4.52 3.88
CA LEU A 115 -7.94 3.80 2.93
C LEU A 115 -9.38 4.32 2.92
N TYR A 116 -10.03 4.43 4.08
CA TYR A 116 -11.39 4.96 4.13
C TYR A 116 -11.45 6.41 3.64
N SER A 117 -10.45 7.25 3.95
CA SER A 117 -10.42 8.63 3.42
C SER A 117 -10.42 8.65 1.88
N LEU A 118 -9.71 7.71 1.24
CA LEU A 118 -9.70 7.58 -0.22
C LEU A 118 -11.02 7.05 -0.76
N TYR A 119 -11.66 6.10 -0.07
CA TYR A 119 -13.01 5.66 -0.44
C TYR A 119 -14.01 6.80 -0.42
N TYR A 120 -13.93 7.71 0.57
CA TYR A 120 -14.78 8.91 0.59
C TYR A 120 -14.42 9.89 -0.52
N GLU A 121 -13.14 10.14 -0.77
CA GLU A 121 -12.71 11.20 -1.70
C GLU A 121 -12.84 10.79 -3.17
N LEU A 122 -12.43 9.58 -3.52
CA LEU A 122 -12.34 9.11 -4.91
C LEU A 122 -13.67 8.57 -5.46
N SER A 123 -14.69 8.42 -4.61
CA SER A 123 -16.03 7.96 -5.00
C SER A 123 -17.02 9.09 -5.31
N LYS A 124 -16.64 10.36 -5.12
CA LYS A 124 -17.45 11.54 -5.40
C LYS A 124 -17.65 11.77 -6.91
N ARG A 125 -18.67 12.55 -7.28
CA ARG A 125 -18.88 12.99 -8.68
C ARG A 125 -17.66 13.68 -9.27
N TYR A 126 -17.06 14.58 -8.50
CA TYR A 126 -15.80 15.23 -8.84
C TYR A 126 -14.74 14.78 -7.83
N PRO A 127 -13.96 13.72 -8.15
CA PRO A 127 -12.92 13.26 -7.27
C PRO A 127 -11.83 14.32 -7.19
N HIS A 128 -11.17 14.40 -6.03
CA HIS A 128 -10.13 15.36 -5.69
C HIS A 128 -10.61 16.75 -5.27
N SER A 129 -10.05 17.22 -4.17
CA SER A 129 -10.14 18.60 -3.73
C SER A 129 -9.66 19.57 -4.82
N ARG A 130 -10.32 20.73 -4.92
CA ARG A 130 -9.85 21.87 -5.73
C ARG A 130 -8.51 22.42 -5.23
N VAL A 131 -8.13 22.09 -3.99
CA VAL A 131 -6.85 22.42 -3.40
C VAL A 131 -5.79 21.43 -3.89
N ILE A 132 -4.83 21.93 -4.66
CA ILE A 132 -3.76 21.14 -5.30
C ILE A 132 -3.01 20.27 -4.27
N GLY A 133 -2.69 20.82 -3.09
CA GLY A 133 -2.00 20.08 -2.03
C GLY A 133 -2.76 18.83 -1.57
N LEU A 134 -4.07 18.94 -1.33
CA LEU A 134 -4.92 17.83 -0.92
C LEU A 134 -5.07 16.76 -2.03
N LYS A 135 -5.11 17.21 -3.29
CA LYS A 135 -5.09 16.31 -4.45
C LYS A 135 -3.79 15.50 -4.49
N HIS A 136 -2.62 16.14 -4.33
CA HIS A 136 -1.35 15.44 -4.31
C HIS A 136 -1.25 14.45 -3.14
N GLU A 137 -1.75 14.84 -1.96
CA GLU A 137 -1.76 13.97 -0.78
C GLU A 137 -2.61 12.71 -0.99
N SER A 138 -3.83 12.86 -1.51
CA SER A 138 -4.69 11.72 -1.85
C SER A 138 -4.06 10.79 -2.89
N THR A 139 -3.38 11.36 -3.89
CA THR A 139 -2.63 10.56 -4.87
C THR A 139 -1.47 9.82 -4.22
N THR A 140 -0.66 10.49 -3.37
CA THR A 140 0.43 9.84 -2.63
C THR A 140 -0.08 8.69 -1.77
N PHE A 141 -1.17 8.89 -1.02
CA PHE A 141 -1.80 7.84 -0.22
C PHE A 141 -2.28 6.66 -1.06
N LYS A 142 -2.87 6.92 -2.23
CA LYS A 142 -3.23 5.85 -3.16
C LYS A 142 -2.01 5.04 -3.59
N VAL A 143 -0.91 5.69 -3.94
CA VAL A 143 0.35 5.01 -4.30
C VAL A 143 0.92 4.21 -3.13
N GLU A 144 0.86 4.76 -1.92
CA GLU A 144 1.32 4.08 -0.70
C GLU A 144 0.57 2.77 -0.46
N LEU A 145 -0.76 2.77 -0.64
CA LEU A 145 -1.57 1.55 -0.53
C LEU A 145 -1.31 0.55 -1.66
N ILE A 146 -1.00 1.01 -2.87
CA ILE A 146 -0.58 0.13 -3.98
C ILE A 146 0.77 -0.52 -3.64
N ILE A 147 1.71 0.22 -3.05
CA ILE A 147 2.99 -0.34 -2.60
C ILE A 147 2.77 -1.38 -1.50
N ARG A 148 1.90 -1.10 -0.51
CA ARG A 148 1.50 -2.08 0.51
C ARG A 148 0.92 -3.34 -0.12
N MET A 149 -0.02 -3.19 -1.06
CA MET A 149 -0.64 -4.30 -1.79
C MET A 149 0.41 -5.18 -2.47
N LEU A 150 1.37 -4.56 -3.18
CA LEU A 150 2.46 -5.28 -3.83
C LEU A 150 3.37 -5.99 -2.81
N LYS A 151 3.76 -5.32 -1.72
CA LYS A 151 4.59 -5.91 -0.66
C LYS A 151 3.93 -7.15 -0.05
N LEU A 152 2.64 -7.08 0.28
CA LEU A 152 1.89 -8.20 0.85
C LEU A 152 1.75 -9.35 -0.15
N THR A 153 1.38 -9.07 -1.40
CA THR A 153 1.16 -10.11 -2.43
C THR A 153 2.45 -10.79 -2.90
N LEU A 154 3.56 -10.06 -2.96
CA LEU A 154 4.86 -10.59 -3.39
C LEU A 154 5.67 -11.18 -2.24
N GLY A 155 5.33 -10.82 -1.00
CA GLY A 155 6.06 -11.21 0.20
C GLY A 155 7.17 -10.23 0.59
N ASP A 156 7.40 -10.16 1.91
CA ASP A 156 8.34 -9.22 2.53
C ASP A 156 9.76 -9.36 2.00
N HIS A 157 10.22 -10.60 1.77
CA HIS A 157 11.57 -10.89 1.30
C HIS A 157 11.83 -10.31 -0.09
N THR A 158 10.99 -10.68 -1.07
CA THR A 158 11.08 -10.21 -2.46
C THR A 158 11.00 -8.69 -2.53
N PHE A 159 10.04 -8.09 -1.83
CA PHE A 159 9.86 -6.64 -1.86
C PHE A 159 11.08 -5.92 -1.27
N LYS A 160 11.56 -6.36 -0.10
CA LYS A 160 12.73 -5.76 0.58
C LYS A 160 13.99 -5.85 -0.28
N ILE A 161 14.29 -7.00 -0.88
CA ILE A 161 15.43 -7.14 -1.79
C ILE A 161 15.27 -6.26 -3.02
N GLY A 162 14.06 -6.15 -3.58
CA GLY A 162 13.76 -5.23 -4.68
C GLY A 162 14.14 -3.78 -4.35
N ILE A 163 13.78 -3.27 -3.16
CA ILE A 163 14.15 -1.93 -2.71
C ILE A 163 15.67 -1.79 -2.51
N GLN A 164 16.33 -2.80 -1.95
CA GLN A 164 17.79 -2.79 -1.79
C GLN A 164 18.52 -2.74 -3.14
N ARG A 165 18.05 -3.52 -4.12
CA ARG A 165 18.57 -3.49 -5.50
C ARG A 165 18.35 -2.14 -6.17
N LEU A 166 17.19 -1.50 -5.94
CA LEU A 166 16.93 -0.15 -6.44
C LEU A 166 17.99 0.83 -5.93
N ILE A 167 18.22 0.85 -4.61
CA ILE A 167 19.24 1.73 -4.01
C ILE A 167 20.62 1.43 -4.64
N CYS A 168 21.01 0.17 -4.74
CA CYS A 168 22.28 -0.23 -5.34
C CYS A 168 22.46 0.20 -6.81
N ASN A 169 21.43 0.08 -7.63
CA ASN A 169 21.50 0.39 -9.06
C ASN A 169 21.60 1.90 -9.33
N PHE A 170 21.01 2.72 -8.46
CA PHE A 170 20.83 4.16 -8.67
C PHE A 170 21.63 5.04 -7.71
N LYS A 171 22.60 4.49 -6.96
CA LYS A 171 23.49 5.27 -6.08
C LYS A 171 24.09 6.45 -6.86
N PHE A 172 23.90 7.67 -6.35
CA PHE A 172 24.36 8.92 -6.97
C PHE A 172 23.77 9.20 -8.37
N LYS A 173 22.62 8.62 -8.68
CA LYS A 173 21.91 8.79 -9.96
C LYS A 173 20.45 9.20 -9.72
N THR A 174 19.81 9.57 -10.82
CA THR A 174 18.36 9.75 -10.86
C THR A 174 17.65 8.46 -11.25
N TYR A 175 16.39 8.29 -10.82
CA TYR A 175 15.54 7.15 -11.19
C TYR A 175 14.11 7.60 -11.51
N LYS A 176 13.44 6.87 -12.40
CA LYS A 176 12.02 7.04 -12.73
C LYS A 176 11.15 6.14 -11.87
N GLY A 177 9.88 6.47 -11.70
CA GLY A 177 8.90 5.59 -11.06
C GLY A 177 8.82 4.22 -11.74
N SER A 178 9.01 4.17 -13.07
CA SER A 178 9.09 2.91 -13.82
C SER A 178 10.27 2.02 -13.40
N ASP A 179 11.39 2.61 -12.99
CA ASP A 179 12.58 1.86 -12.58
C ASP A 179 12.33 1.10 -11.27
N LEU A 180 11.62 1.72 -10.32
CA LEU A 180 11.14 1.06 -9.09
C LEU A 180 10.34 -0.19 -9.44
N TRP A 181 9.32 -0.06 -10.29
CA TRP A 181 8.45 -1.17 -10.64
C TRP A 181 9.19 -2.27 -11.42
N ASN A 182 10.13 -1.90 -12.29
CA ASN A 182 10.94 -2.85 -13.05
C ASN A 182 11.91 -3.63 -12.16
N VAL A 183 12.56 -2.98 -11.19
CA VAL A 183 13.47 -3.66 -10.26
C VAL A 183 12.71 -4.68 -9.40
N ILE A 184 11.55 -4.30 -8.87
CA ILE A 184 10.71 -5.23 -8.09
C ILE A 184 10.19 -6.36 -9.00
N SER A 185 9.82 -6.06 -10.26
CA SER A 185 9.33 -7.10 -11.20
C SER A 185 10.39 -8.17 -11.42
N LYS A 186 11.64 -7.75 -11.67
CA LYS A 186 12.76 -8.68 -11.86
C LYS A 186 12.99 -9.55 -10.62
N GLN A 187 12.99 -8.94 -9.44
CA GLN A 187 13.15 -9.68 -8.18
C GLN A 187 12.00 -10.69 -7.96
N ALA A 188 10.76 -10.30 -8.25
CA ALA A 188 9.59 -11.16 -8.07
C ALA A 188 9.58 -12.38 -9.01
N VAL A 189 10.06 -12.20 -10.26
CA VAL A 189 10.23 -13.31 -11.20
C VAL A 189 11.37 -14.25 -10.75
N GLU A 190 12.48 -13.70 -10.26
CA GLU A 190 13.59 -14.50 -9.71
C GLU A 190 13.16 -15.35 -8.50
N ASP A 191 12.37 -14.77 -7.59
CA ASP A 191 11.85 -15.45 -6.39
C ASP A 191 10.61 -16.31 -6.66
N LYS A 192 10.09 -16.31 -7.91
CA LYS A 192 8.85 -16.99 -8.33
C LYS A 192 7.61 -16.57 -7.54
N THR A 193 7.58 -15.34 -7.04
CA THR A 193 6.43 -14.76 -6.34
C THR A 193 5.48 -14.03 -7.30
N LEU A 194 5.93 -13.79 -8.53
CA LEU A 194 5.13 -13.29 -9.63
C LEU A 194 5.37 -14.13 -10.88
N ASP A 195 4.32 -14.44 -11.63
CA ASP A 195 4.43 -15.08 -12.94
C ASP A 195 5.27 -14.21 -13.88
N SER A 196 6.17 -14.84 -14.63
CA SER A 196 7.01 -14.21 -15.65
C SER A 196 6.23 -13.47 -16.75
N GLU A 197 4.97 -13.83 -16.99
CA GLU A 197 4.10 -13.12 -17.94
C GLU A 197 3.55 -11.79 -17.38
N LEU A 198 3.60 -11.61 -16.06
CA LEU A 198 3.12 -10.42 -15.38
C LEU A 198 4.25 -9.42 -15.15
N SER A 199 3.89 -8.14 -15.10
CA SER A 199 4.83 -7.05 -14.82
C SER A 199 4.24 -6.11 -13.79
N ILE A 200 4.98 -5.86 -12.70
CA ILE A 200 4.57 -4.91 -11.66
C ILE A 200 4.46 -3.51 -12.24
N LEU A 201 5.24 -3.17 -13.27
CA LEU A 201 5.08 -1.89 -13.97
C LEU A 201 3.66 -1.77 -14.54
N ASN A 202 3.21 -2.77 -15.28
CA ASN A 202 1.88 -2.74 -15.89
C ASN A 202 0.76 -2.79 -14.84
N ILE A 203 0.98 -3.52 -13.73
CA ILE A 203 0.07 -3.55 -12.58
C ILE A 203 -0.01 -2.15 -11.98
N ALA A 204 1.10 -1.58 -11.53
CA ALA A 204 1.15 -0.26 -10.91
C ALA A 204 0.57 0.82 -11.84
N GLU A 205 0.94 0.84 -13.12
CA GLU A 205 0.38 1.78 -14.09
C GLU A 205 -1.14 1.68 -14.24
N SER A 206 -1.72 0.47 -14.13
CA SER A 206 -3.17 0.28 -14.16
C SER A 206 -3.86 1.03 -13.02
N TRP A 207 -3.21 1.17 -11.87
CA TRP A 207 -3.74 1.90 -10.72
C TRP A 207 -3.44 3.39 -10.76
N LEU A 208 -2.23 3.76 -11.19
CA LEU A 208 -1.76 5.14 -11.24
C LEU A 208 -2.47 5.98 -12.31
N LYS A 209 -2.82 5.37 -13.45
CA LYS A 209 -3.53 6.06 -14.55
C LYS A 209 -4.98 6.38 -14.21
N GLN A 210 -5.59 5.63 -13.30
CA GLN A 210 -7.00 5.80 -12.95
C GLN A 210 -7.15 6.79 -11.80
N SER A 211 -8.10 7.72 -11.88
CA SER A 211 -8.40 8.66 -10.80
C SER A 211 -9.25 8.06 -9.68
N ARG A 212 -9.84 6.88 -9.92
CA ARG A 212 -10.77 6.21 -9.00
C ARG A 212 -10.24 4.87 -8.50
N LEU A 213 -11.07 4.17 -7.69
CA LEU A 213 -10.82 2.84 -7.16
C LEU A 213 -11.88 1.85 -7.65
N PRO A 214 -11.54 0.56 -7.81
CA PRO A 214 -12.51 -0.46 -8.18
C PRO A 214 -13.33 -0.92 -6.98
N LEU A 215 -14.53 -1.43 -7.25
CA LEU A 215 -15.31 -2.33 -6.41
C LEU A 215 -15.29 -3.69 -7.09
N ILE A 216 -14.91 -4.71 -6.33
CA ILE A 216 -14.94 -6.10 -6.76
C ILE A 216 -16.24 -6.75 -6.31
N THR A 217 -16.96 -7.38 -7.22
CA THR A 217 -18.12 -8.21 -6.89
C THR A 217 -17.82 -9.66 -7.26
N ILE A 218 -17.97 -10.57 -6.30
CA ILE A 218 -17.76 -12.00 -6.51
C ILE A 218 -19.11 -12.70 -6.43
N THR A 219 -19.54 -13.30 -7.54
CA THR A 219 -20.80 -14.05 -7.64
C THR A 219 -20.48 -15.52 -7.82
N ARG A 220 -20.82 -16.34 -6.83
CA ARG A 220 -20.56 -17.79 -6.89
C ARG A 220 -21.67 -18.53 -7.62
N ASP A 221 -21.27 -19.47 -8.48
CA ASP A 221 -22.11 -20.56 -8.93
C ASP A 221 -21.84 -21.78 -8.05
N TYR A 222 -22.78 -22.01 -7.13
CA TYR A 222 -22.72 -23.05 -6.12
C TYR A 222 -22.89 -24.47 -6.69
N ASN A 223 -23.48 -24.61 -7.88
CA ASN A 223 -23.69 -25.90 -8.52
C ASN A 223 -22.43 -26.37 -9.26
N SER A 224 -21.77 -25.45 -9.97
CA SER A 224 -20.56 -25.76 -10.74
C SER A 224 -19.26 -25.60 -9.94
N GLY A 225 -19.32 -25.04 -8.72
CA GLY A 225 -18.12 -24.75 -7.93
C GLY A 225 -17.24 -23.68 -8.56
N THR A 226 -17.83 -22.73 -9.28
CA THR A 226 -17.13 -21.61 -9.93
C THR A 226 -17.60 -20.28 -9.36
N ALA A 227 -16.89 -19.19 -9.65
CA ALA A 227 -17.33 -17.83 -9.36
C ALA A 227 -16.95 -16.89 -10.48
N ILE A 228 -17.78 -15.87 -10.69
CA ILE A 228 -17.50 -14.74 -11.58
C ILE A 228 -17.04 -13.59 -10.70
N ILE A 229 -15.83 -13.10 -10.96
CA ILE A 229 -15.34 -11.87 -10.38
C ILE A 229 -15.55 -10.73 -11.38
N GLN A 230 -16.27 -9.70 -10.96
CA GLN A 230 -16.53 -8.50 -11.76
C GLN A 230 -15.90 -7.28 -11.08
N GLN A 231 -15.23 -6.43 -11.87
CA GLN A 231 -14.76 -5.12 -11.41
C GLN A 231 -15.60 -3.99 -12.02
N LYS A 232 -15.91 -2.99 -11.20
CA LYS A 232 -16.54 -1.73 -11.62
C LYS A 232 -15.96 -0.58 -10.81
N VAL A 233 -16.14 0.67 -11.25
CA VAL A 233 -15.78 1.84 -10.44
C VAL A 233 -16.56 1.81 -9.11
N TYR A 234 -15.87 2.00 -7.99
CA TYR A 234 -16.49 2.16 -6.69
C TYR A 234 -17.08 3.56 -6.56
N LEU A 235 -18.40 3.63 -6.37
CA LEU A 235 -19.16 4.83 -6.08
C LEU A 235 -19.95 4.60 -4.79
N ARG A 236 -19.76 5.49 -3.81
CA ARG A 236 -20.40 5.40 -2.50
C ARG A 236 -21.71 6.16 -2.44
N GLU A 237 -21.75 7.33 -3.10
CA GLU A 237 -22.95 8.14 -3.22
C GLU A 237 -23.91 7.52 -4.24
N ARG A 238 -25.09 8.14 -4.42
CA ARG A 238 -26.04 7.73 -5.47
C ARG A 238 -25.31 7.61 -6.82
N PRO A 239 -25.66 6.61 -7.65
CA PRO A 239 -25.11 6.48 -8.99
C PRO A 239 -25.19 7.83 -9.71
N HIS A 240 -24.05 8.27 -10.23
CA HIS A 240 -23.90 9.51 -10.95
C HIS A 240 -23.00 9.28 -12.14
N ASP A 241 -23.11 10.13 -13.15
CA ASP A 241 -22.34 9.98 -14.38
C ASP A 241 -20.85 10.12 -14.09
N VAL A 242 -20.11 9.06 -14.40
CA VAL A 242 -18.65 9.04 -14.40
C VAL A 242 -18.20 8.86 -15.85
N PRO A 243 -17.60 9.89 -16.46
CA PRO A 243 -17.09 9.79 -17.81
C PRO A 243 -16.14 8.60 -17.96
N GLU A 244 -16.34 7.82 -19.02
CA GLU A 244 -15.51 6.67 -19.38
C GLU A 244 -15.33 5.61 -18.28
N GLN A 245 -16.26 5.50 -17.32
CA GLN A 245 -16.20 4.49 -16.25
C GLN A 245 -15.98 3.07 -16.78
N ASP A 246 -16.57 2.72 -17.92
CA ASP A 246 -16.40 1.41 -18.55
C ASP A 246 -14.98 1.09 -19.04
N LYS A 247 -14.14 2.12 -19.23
CA LYS A 247 -12.74 1.99 -19.62
C LYS A 247 -11.80 1.94 -18.41
N MET A 248 -12.30 2.28 -17.21
CA MET A 248 -11.51 2.24 -15.98
C MET A 248 -11.38 0.80 -15.50
N LEU A 249 -10.24 0.18 -15.82
CA LEU A 249 -9.93 -1.19 -15.49
C LEU A 249 -8.57 -1.26 -14.79
N TRP A 250 -8.51 -2.10 -13.76
CA TRP A 250 -7.35 -2.27 -12.91
C TRP A 250 -6.82 -3.70 -13.01
N TRP A 251 -5.52 -3.83 -12.73
CA TRP A 251 -4.87 -5.12 -12.55
C TRP A 251 -4.85 -5.47 -11.06
N ILE A 252 -5.73 -6.39 -10.65
CA ILE A 252 -6.06 -6.57 -9.23
C ILE A 252 -5.62 -7.97 -8.77
N PRO A 253 -4.80 -8.08 -7.71
CA PRO A 253 -4.56 -9.36 -7.04
C PRO A 253 -5.77 -9.71 -6.16
N ILE A 254 -6.33 -10.90 -6.37
CA ILE A 254 -7.42 -11.40 -5.54
C ILE A 254 -6.86 -12.50 -4.63
N ALA A 255 -6.61 -12.16 -3.37
CA ALA A 255 -6.35 -13.14 -2.32
C ALA A 255 -7.68 -13.63 -1.74
N LEU A 256 -7.82 -14.94 -1.53
CA LEU A 256 -9.02 -15.59 -1.02
C LEU A 256 -8.73 -16.37 0.27
N VAL A 257 -9.49 -16.07 1.31
CA VAL A 257 -9.61 -16.88 2.52
C VAL A 257 -10.84 -17.73 2.41
N ARG A 258 -10.69 -19.01 2.74
CA ARG A 258 -11.79 -19.97 2.76
C ARG A 258 -12.14 -20.32 4.19
N GLN A 259 -13.43 -20.54 4.45
CA GLN A 259 -13.91 -20.85 5.79
C GLN A 259 -13.26 -22.10 6.41
N GLU A 260 -12.81 -23.06 5.60
CA GLU A 260 -12.20 -24.30 6.10
C GLU A 260 -10.82 -24.06 6.70
N THR A 261 -10.06 -23.09 6.19
CA THR A 261 -8.68 -22.83 6.60
C THR A 261 -8.54 -21.58 7.45
N LEU A 262 -9.31 -20.53 7.18
CA LEU A 262 -9.25 -19.22 7.85
C LEU A 262 -7.81 -18.69 8.02
N ASN A 263 -6.96 -18.93 7.02
CA ASN A 263 -5.58 -18.49 7.05
C ASN A 263 -5.46 -17.04 6.55
N PHE A 264 -5.52 -16.09 7.48
CA PHE A 264 -5.38 -14.66 7.19
C PHE A 264 -3.92 -14.20 6.98
N SER A 265 -2.94 -15.08 7.19
CA SER A 265 -1.52 -14.77 7.02
C SER A 265 -1.01 -15.06 5.60
N ASN A 266 -1.82 -15.69 4.75
CA ASN A 266 -1.45 -16.00 3.37
C ASN A 266 -2.00 -14.95 2.40
N TYR A 267 -1.14 -14.03 1.98
CA TYR A 267 -1.47 -12.95 1.05
C TYR A 267 -1.29 -13.32 -0.43
N SER A 268 -0.90 -14.57 -0.71
CA SER A 268 -0.68 -15.03 -2.07
C SER A 268 -1.96 -14.87 -2.91
N PRO A 269 -1.88 -14.21 -4.07
CA PRO A 269 -3.04 -14.00 -4.91
C PRO A 269 -3.50 -15.34 -5.50
N TYR A 270 -4.80 -15.62 -5.37
CA TYR A 270 -5.46 -16.72 -6.06
C TYR A 270 -5.49 -16.49 -7.57
N ILE A 271 -5.67 -15.24 -7.98
CA ILE A 271 -5.64 -14.81 -9.38
C ILE A 271 -5.26 -13.32 -9.48
N TRP A 272 -4.63 -12.94 -10.60
CA TRP A 272 -4.48 -11.55 -11.01
C TRP A 272 -5.47 -11.22 -12.13
N ILE A 273 -6.41 -10.30 -11.88
CA ILE A 273 -7.39 -9.87 -12.90
C ILE A 273 -6.69 -8.97 -13.92
N ASN A 274 -6.47 -9.45 -15.15
CA ASN A 274 -5.72 -8.73 -16.19
C ASN A 274 -6.54 -7.65 -16.92
N LYS A 275 -6.89 -6.56 -16.22
CA LYS A 275 -7.66 -5.42 -16.78
C LYS A 275 -8.92 -5.84 -17.56
N THR A 276 -9.54 -6.95 -17.16
CA THR A 276 -10.79 -7.46 -17.73
C THR A 276 -11.96 -7.03 -16.85
N LYS A 277 -13.11 -6.72 -17.46
CA LYS A 277 -14.33 -6.39 -16.70
C LYS A 277 -14.78 -7.54 -15.80
N GLN A 278 -14.63 -8.76 -16.28
CA GLN A 278 -15.01 -9.98 -15.60
C GLN A 278 -14.01 -11.10 -15.86
N THR A 279 -13.85 -11.97 -14.87
CA THR A 279 -13.03 -13.18 -14.96
C THR A 279 -13.72 -14.29 -14.18
N GLN A 280 -13.82 -15.47 -14.80
CA GLN A 280 -14.33 -16.66 -14.13
C GLN A 280 -13.18 -17.37 -13.41
N ILE A 281 -13.43 -17.80 -12.19
CA ILE A 281 -12.53 -18.61 -11.38
C ILE A 281 -13.20 -19.93 -11.00
N SER A 282 -12.41 -21.00 -10.90
CA SER A 282 -12.86 -22.34 -10.54
C SER A 282 -12.47 -22.69 -9.11
N ASN A 283 -12.79 -23.92 -8.69
CA ASN A 283 -12.41 -24.50 -7.40
C ASN A 283 -12.93 -23.66 -6.21
N MET A 284 -14.19 -23.20 -6.27
CA MET A 284 -14.84 -22.57 -5.12
C MET A 284 -15.22 -23.61 -4.07
N PRO A 285 -15.27 -23.23 -2.77
CA PRO A 285 -15.65 -24.17 -1.72
C PRO A 285 -17.13 -24.56 -1.86
N SER A 286 -17.55 -25.55 -1.07
CA SER A 286 -18.91 -26.06 -1.11
C SER A 286 -19.95 -24.98 -0.78
N GLU A 287 -21.20 -25.26 -1.08
CA GLU A 287 -22.29 -24.29 -0.93
C GLU A 287 -22.63 -23.90 0.51
N THR A 288 -22.05 -24.60 1.50
CA THR A 288 -22.22 -24.34 2.94
C THR A 288 -21.04 -23.57 3.54
N LYS A 289 -20.08 -23.17 2.71
CA LYS A 289 -18.82 -22.56 3.14
C LYS A 289 -18.64 -21.21 2.45
N PHE A 290 -18.37 -20.16 3.22
CA PHE A 290 -18.11 -18.83 2.67
C PHE A 290 -16.65 -18.66 2.23
N ILE A 291 -16.44 -17.61 1.44
CA ILE A 291 -15.12 -17.04 1.15
C ILE A 291 -15.06 -15.59 1.62
N ILE A 292 -13.85 -15.13 1.94
CA ILE A 292 -13.51 -13.72 2.15
C ILE A 292 -12.38 -13.39 1.18
N ALA A 293 -12.59 -12.39 0.32
CA ALA A 293 -11.57 -11.85 -0.56
C ALA A 293 -11.02 -10.54 -0.01
N ASN A 294 -9.80 -10.19 -0.42
CA ASN A 294 -9.10 -8.98 0.02
C ASN A 294 -9.01 -8.88 1.56
N GLN A 295 -8.56 -9.96 2.21
CA GLN A 295 -8.25 -9.95 3.64
C GLN A 295 -7.34 -8.76 3.97
N GLU A 296 -7.46 -8.21 5.17
CA GLU A 296 -6.65 -7.06 5.61
C GLU A 296 -6.64 -5.83 4.67
N GLU A 297 -7.70 -5.72 3.87
CA GLU A 297 -7.84 -4.76 2.78
C GLU A 297 -6.49 -4.56 2.03
N ILE A 298 -5.82 -5.68 1.69
CA ILE A 298 -4.47 -5.70 1.06
C ILE A 298 -4.38 -4.66 -0.04
N GLY A 299 -5.37 -4.66 -0.94
CA GLY A 299 -5.51 -3.67 -1.99
C GLY A 299 -6.60 -2.64 -1.67
N PRO A 300 -6.48 -1.42 -2.23
CA PRO A 300 -7.41 -0.32 -1.96
C PRO A 300 -8.73 -0.47 -2.73
N PHE A 301 -9.48 -1.55 -2.48
CA PHE A 301 -10.76 -1.84 -3.13
C PHE A 301 -11.74 -2.59 -2.22
N PRO A 302 -13.00 -2.15 -2.11
CA PRO A 302 -14.01 -2.92 -1.39
C PRO A 302 -14.41 -4.17 -2.19
N VAL A 303 -14.91 -5.16 -1.46
CA VAL A 303 -15.45 -6.40 -2.00
C VAL A 303 -16.93 -6.51 -1.67
N ASN A 304 -17.72 -6.93 -2.65
CA ASN A 304 -19.10 -7.34 -2.51
C ASN A 304 -19.26 -8.80 -2.92
N TYR A 305 -20.22 -9.50 -2.32
CA TYR A 305 -20.54 -10.89 -2.63
C TYR A 305 -22.00 -11.04 -3.05
N ASP A 306 -22.35 -12.23 -3.57
CA ASP A 306 -23.73 -12.67 -3.68
C ASP A 306 -24.40 -12.85 -2.31
N GLU A 307 -25.74 -12.79 -2.28
CA GLU A 307 -26.53 -12.85 -1.04
C GLU A 307 -26.23 -14.09 -0.21
N LYS A 308 -26.09 -15.27 -0.84
CA LYS A 308 -25.82 -16.53 -0.13
C LYS A 308 -24.47 -16.50 0.60
N ASN A 309 -23.43 -15.90 0.01
CA ASN A 309 -22.14 -15.75 0.70
C ASN A 309 -22.23 -14.73 1.85
N TRP A 310 -22.95 -13.62 1.65
CA TRP A 310 -23.22 -12.64 2.71
C TRP A 310 -24.00 -13.25 3.89
N ASP A 311 -25.02 -14.07 3.61
CA ASP A 311 -25.80 -14.76 4.64
C ASP A 311 -24.93 -15.75 5.44
N MET A 312 -24.03 -16.48 4.76
CA MET A 312 -23.08 -17.37 5.43
C MET A 312 -22.12 -16.59 6.34
N LEU A 313 -21.57 -15.47 5.87
CA LEU A 313 -20.72 -14.59 6.68
C LEU A 313 -21.48 -14.01 7.88
N GLN A 314 -22.68 -13.49 7.64
CA GLN A 314 -23.53 -12.94 8.69
C GLN A 314 -23.81 -13.99 9.76
N ASN A 315 -24.23 -15.19 9.38
CA ASN A 315 -24.51 -16.29 10.30
C ASN A 315 -23.26 -16.76 11.05
N TYR A 316 -22.09 -16.76 10.40
CA TYR A 316 -20.84 -17.12 11.05
C TYR A 316 -20.47 -16.11 12.14
N LEU A 317 -20.59 -14.81 11.89
CA LEU A 317 -20.15 -13.74 12.80
C LEU A 317 -21.10 -13.44 13.97
N ARG A 318 -22.21 -14.19 14.12
CA ARG A 318 -23.18 -13.95 15.22
C ARG A 318 -22.62 -14.22 16.61
N THR A 319 -21.69 -15.16 16.76
CA THR A 319 -21.09 -15.50 18.06
C THR A 319 -19.75 -14.81 18.26
N GLU A 320 -19.44 -14.46 19.51
CA GLU A 320 -18.19 -13.77 19.88
C GLU A 320 -16.95 -14.60 19.52
N ALA A 321 -16.93 -15.87 19.90
CA ALA A 321 -15.83 -16.79 19.56
C ALA A 321 -15.55 -16.88 18.05
N ARG A 322 -16.56 -16.70 17.19
CA ARG A 322 -16.36 -16.68 15.73
C ARG A 322 -15.92 -15.32 15.19
N ARG A 323 -16.29 -14.23 15.86
CA ARG A 323 -15.78 -12.90 15.52
C ARG A 323 -14.29 -12.78 15.81
N GLU A 324 -13.80 -13.36 16.90
CA GLU A 324 -12.38 -13.35 17.24
C GLU A 324 -11.50 -14.09 16.21
N LEU A 325 -12.06 -15.07 15.50
CA LEU A 325 -11.37 -15.80 14.44
C LEU A 325 -11.20 -15.01 13.14
N VAL A 326 -11.96 -13.92 12.96
CA VAL A 326 -11.83 -13.01 11.81
C VAL A 326 -11.21 -11.72 12.32
N PRO A 327 -9.99 -11.35 11.88
CA PRO A 327 -9.30 -10.18 12.38
C PRO A 327 -10.17 -8.91 12.30
N VAL A 328 -10.30 -8.20 13.43
CA VAL A 328 -11.00 -6.90 13.51
C VAL A 328 -10.17 -5.80 12.85
N TYR A 329 -8.84 -5.92 12.98
CA TYR A 329 -7.88 -5.18 12.18
C TYR A 329 -7.66 -5.98 10.90
N THR A 330 -8.58 -5.80 9.97
CA THR A 330 -8.23 -5.87 8.55
C THR A 330 -7.52 -4.59 8.15
#